data_AF-A0A1Z9YA53-F1
#
_entry.id   AF-A0A1Z9YA53-F1
#
_cell.length_a   1.000
_cell.length_b   1.000
_cell.length_c   1.000
_cell.angle_alpha   90.00
_cell.angle_beta   90.00
_cell.angle_gamma   90.00
#
_symmetry.space_group_name_H-M   'P 1'
#
loop_
_entity.id
_entity.type
_entity.pdbx_description
1 polymer ?
#
loop_
_entity_poly.entity_id
_entity_poly.type
_entity_poly.pdbx_seq_one_letter_code
_entity_poly.pdbx_strand_id
1 'polypeptide(L)'
;MAKRKRDHVAEYARRMERGKKLGRTTAESRGHGGLRRKSKAQVHSEIKTDDPLHRAFELILRGASMTPTAKRLGIAPERLGRFLRENALVEKKSGRIRIIQDRRQFAMPMFSNGRSRNVKVSSDARDQISQYLVSVTRFLNSNDVSHLEPFKGLKVRSTSGRSYIFETDPNRLYEMYEAGEFDIAILYKPLGYA
;
A
#
# COMPACT_ATOMS: atom_id res chain seq x y z
N MET A 1 -12.49 -44.44 -13.50
CA MET A 1 -11.15 -43.82 -13.61
C MET A 1 -10.36 -44.19 -12.35
N ALA A 2 -9.42 -45.14 -12.44
CA ALA A 2 -8.67 -45.61 -11.28
C ALA A 2 -7.76 -44.50 -10.71
N LYS A 3 -7.79 -44.29 -9.39
CA LYS A 3 -7.04 -43.25 -8.69
C LYS A 3 -5.55 -43.60 -8.77
N ARG A 4 -4.78 -42.83 -9.56
CA ARG A 4 -3.33 -43.03 -9.75
C ARG A 4 -2.63 -43.12 -8.39
N LYS A 5 -1.95 -44.25 -8.13
CA LYS A 5 -1.18 -44.48 -6.89
C LYS A 5 -0.07 -43.43 -6.80
N ARG A 6 -0.05 -42.65 -5.72
CA ARG A 6 0.97 -41.61 -5.51
C ARG A 6 2.31 -42.28 -5.22
N ASP A 7 3.36 -41.83 -5.90
CA ASP A 7 4.72 -42.21 -5.58
C ASP A 7 5.27 -41.29 -4.49
N HIS A 8 5.15 -41.76 -3.26
CA HIS A 8 5.58 -41.03 -2.07
C HIS A 8 7.10 -40.84 -2.03
N VAL A 9 7.88 -41.74 -2.63
CA VAL A 9 9.35 -41.67 -2.64
C VAL A 9 9.80 -40.56 -3.59
N ALA A 10 9.27 -40.54 -4.81
CA ALA A 10 9.56 -39.48 -5.78
C ALA A 10 9.01 -38.10 -5.32
N GLU A 11 7.90 -38.07 -4.60
CA GLU A 11 7.37 -36.83 -4.01
C GLU A 11 8.28 -36.31 -2.89
N TYR A 12 8.77 -37.20 -2.03
CA TYR A 12 9.70 -36.86 -0.96
C TYR A 12 11.03 -36.31 -1.51
N ALA A 13 11.60 -36.95 -2.54
CA ALA A 13 12.81 -36.48 -3.19
C ALA A 13 12.64 -35.06 -3.76
N ARG A 14 11.55 -34.82 -4.50
CA ARG A 14 11.20 -33.49 -5.04
C ARG A 14 11.05 -32.44 -3.94
N ARG A 15 10.48 -32.82 -2.80
CA ARG A 15 10.31 -31.93 -1.65
C ARG A 15 11.66 -31.56 -1.02
N MET A 16 12.59 -32.50 -0.89
CA MET A 16 13.94 -32.25 -0.36
C MET A 16 14.79 -31.39 -1.31
N GLU A 17 14.73 -31.65 -2.62
CA GLU A 17 15.42 -30.83 -3.63
C GLU A 17 14.91 -29.38 -3.64
N ARG A 18 13.58 -29.19 -3.59
CA ARG A 18 12.98 -27.86 -3.50
C ARG A 18 13.40 -27.15 -2.21
N GLY A 19 13.48 -27.88 -1.10
CA GLY A 19 13.99 -27.40 0.16
C GLY A 19 15.44 -26.90 0.06
N LYS A 20 16.33 -27.71 -0.53
CA LYS A 20 17.74 -27.35 -0.77
C LYS A 20 17.88 -26.12 -1.65
N LYS A 21 17.10 -26.02 -2.74
CA LYS A 21 17.08 -24.82 -3.62
C LYS A 21 16.63 -23.55 -2.88
N LEU A 22 15.68 -23.66 -1.96
CA LEU A 22 15.20 -22.55 -1.13
C LEU A 22 16.08 -22.29 0.11
N GLY A 23 17.22 -22.99 0.23
CA GLY A 23 18.14 -22.89 1.36
C GLY A 23 17.52 -23.34 2.69
N ARG A 24 16.48 -24.18 2.65
CA ARG A 24 15.78 -24.71 3.84
C ARG A 24 16.56 -25.85 4.47
N THR A 25 16.44 -26.01 5.78
CA THR A 25 17.00 -27.18 6.48
C THR A 25 16.24 -28.45 6.09
N THR A 26 16.83 -29.61 6.38
CA THR A 26 16.18 -30.91 6.18
C THR A 26 14.89 -31.03 7.01
N ALA A 27 14.86 -30.50 8.23
CA ALA A 27 13.67 -30.46 9.08
C ALA A 27 12.56 -29.59 8.47
N GLU A 28 12.88 -28.40 7.97
CA GLU A 28 11.94 -27.50 7.28
C GLU A 28 11.40 -28.12 5.99
N SER A 29 12.25 -28.83 5.26
CA SER A 29 11.87 -29.54 4.04
C SER A 29 10.90 -30.69 4.32
N ARG A 30 11.01 -31.33 5.51
CA ARG A 30 10.13 -32.40 5.97
C ARG A 30 8.78 -31.91 6.53
N GLY A 31 8.61 -30.60 6.72
CA GLY A 31 7.38 -30.01 7.24
C GLY A 31 7.42 -29.70 8.74
N HIS A 32 8.56 -29.88 9.40
CA HIS A 32 8.76 -29.39 10.76
C HIS A 32 9.21 -27.93 10.65
N GLY A 33 8.32 -27.00 10.98
CA GLY A 33 8.61 -25.57 10.95
C GLY A 33 9.81 -25.26 11.84
N GLY A 34 10.94 -24.91 11.25
CA GLY A 34 12.08 -24.40 11.99
C GLY A 34 11.69 -23.09 12.66
N LEU A 35 11.79 -23.03 13.98
CA LEU A 35 11.50 -21.87 14.84
C LEU A 35 12.34 -20.61 14.53
N ARG A 36 13.13 -20.58 13.45
CA ARG A 36 14.22 -19.61 13.27
C ARG A 36 14.47 -19.08 11.87
N ARG A 37 13.41 -18.97 11.06
CA ARG A 37 13.37 -17.92 10.03
C ARG A 37 12.10 -17.12 10.23
N LYS A 38 12.22 -15.99 10.95
CA LYS A 38 11.32 -14.86 10.70
C LYS A 38 11.30 -14.72 9.18
N SER A 39 10.16 -14.96 8.55
CA SER A 39 9.98 -14.66 7.14
C SER A 39 10.61 -13.30 6.90
N LYS A 40 11.48 -13.20 5.87
CA LYS A 40 12.14 -11.96 5.43
C LYS A 40 11.28 -10.77 5.83
N ALA A 41 11.85 -9.89 6.67
CA ALA A 41 11.26 -8.70 7.28
C ALA A 41 9.89 -8.41 6.69
N GLN A 42 8.81 -8.45 7.49
CA GLN A 42 7.45 -8.06 7.07
C GLN A 42 7.55 -6.84 6.15
N VAL A 43 7.64 -7.10 4.84
CA VAL A 43 7.75 -6.06 3.85
C VAL A 43 6.32 -5.61 3.83
N HIS A 44 6.03 -4.48 4.48
CA HIS A 44 4.79 -3.77 4.25
C HIS A 44 4.76 -3.53 2.74
N SER A 45 4.07 -4.41 2.03
CA SER A 45 3.90 -4.33 0.59
C SER A 45 3.11 -3.06 0.34
N GLU A 46 3.60 -2.25 -0.58
CA GLU A 46 2.92 -1.06 -1.05
C GLU A 46 1.45 -1.39 -1.36
N ILE A 47 0.53 -0.74 -0.63
CA ILE A 47 -0.90 -0.98 -0.79
C ILE A 47 -1.32 -0.25 -2.04
N LYS A 48 -1.69 -1.00 -3.08
CA LYS A 48 -2.33 -0.43 -4.26
C LYS A 48 -3.74 0.03 -3.87
N THR A 49 -4.11 1.26 -4.21
CA THR A 49 -5.42 1.83 -3.85
C THR A 49 -6.60 1.03 -4.45
N ASP A 50 -6.41 0.38 -5.60
CA ASP A 50 -7.42 -0.47 -6.25
C ASP A 50 -7.52 -1.90 -5.69
N ASP A 51 -6.79 -2.23 -4.61
CA ASP A 51 -6.89 -3.54 -3.98
C ASP A 51 -8.25 -3.70 -3.27
N PRO A 52 -9.01 -4.80 -3.51
CA PRO A 52 -10.19 -5.14 -2.73
C PRO A 52 -9.98 -5.08 -1.21
N LEU A 53 -8.76 -5.38 -0.72
CA LEU A 53 -8.41 -5.27 0.70
C LEU A 53 -8.40 -3.82 1.18
N HIS A 54 -7.94 -2.88 0.35
CA HIS A 54 -7.96 -1.46 0.66
C HIS A 54 -9.41 -0.96 0.75
N ARG A 55 -10.26 -1.32 -0.21
CA ARG A 55 -11.71 -1.00 -0.18
C ARG A 55 -12.42 -1.61 1.04
N ALA A 56 -12.09 -2.85 1.37
CA ALA A 56 -12.63 -3.51 2.57
C ALA A 56 -12.24 -2.79 3.86
N PHE A 57 -10.99 -2.31 3.95
CA PHE A 57 -10.50 -1.53 5.07
C PHE A 57 -11.28 -0.22 5.21
N GLU A 58 -11.46 0.53 4.12
CA GLU A 58 -12.24 1.79 4.12
C GLU A 58 -13.67 1.59 4.62
N LEU A 59 -14.34 0.53 4.17
CA LEU A 59 -15.70 0.22 4.62
C LEU A 59 -15.75 -0.08 6.13
N ILE A 60 -14.77 -0.84 6.64
CA ILE A 60 -14.69 -1.17 8.08
C ILE A 60 -14.34 0.06 8.90
N LEU A 61 -13.49 0.95 8.38
CA LEU A 61 -13.17 2.23 9.01
C LEU A 61 -14.42 3.10 9.18
N ARG A 62 -15.34 3.05 8.20
CA ARG A 62 -16.68 3.68 8.23
C ARG A 62 -17.70 2.93 9.09
N GLY A 63 -17.32 1.85 9.78
CA GLY A 63 -18.17 1.10 10.70
C GLY A 63 -18.83 -0.16 10.12
N ALA A 64 -18.51 -0.55 8.89
CA ALA A 64 -19.02 -1.81 8.34
C ALA A 64 -18.47 -3.03 9.08
N SER A 65 -19.25 -4.11 9.14
CA SER A 65 -18.81 -5.36 9.76
C SER A 65 -17.85 -6.14 8.85
N MET A 66 -16.77 -6.68 9.42
CA MET A 66 -15.71 -7.37 8.64
C MET A 66 -16.24 -8.52 7.78
N THR A 67 -17.00 -9.47 8.37
CA THR A 67 -17.43 -10.68 7.66
C THR A 67 -18.37 -10.39 6.48
N PRO A 68 -19.41 -9.55 6.63
CA PRO A 68 -20.23 -9.11 5.49
C PRO A 68 -19.41 -8.39 4.42
N THR A 69 -18.51 -7.49 4.81
CA THR A 69 -17.64 -6.76 3.87
C THR A 69 -16.74 -7.71 3.08
N ALA A 70 -16.12 -8.69 3.75
CA ALA A 70 -15.26 -9.68 3.10
C ALA A 70 -16.03 -10.47 2.03
N LYS A 71 -17.23 -10.97 2.38
CA LYS A 71 -18.11 -11.67 1.44
C LYS A 71 -18.50 -10.81 0.24
N ARG A 72 -18.93 -9.57 0.50
CA ARG A 72 -19.34 -8.61 -0.55
C ARG A 72 -18.23 -8.35 -1.57
N LEU A 73 -16.99 -8.29 -1.11
CA LEU A 73 -15.82 -7.99 -1.94
C LEU A 73 -15.07 -9.24 -2.43
N GLY A 74 -15.60 -10.45 -2.19
CA GLY A 74 -14.98 -11.70 -2.62
C GLY A 74 -13.64 -12.02 -1.92
N ILE A 75 -13.44 -11.53 -0.70
CA ILE A 75 -12.23 -11.71 0.09
C ILE A 75 -12.47 -12.78 1.17
N ALA A 76 -11.52 -13.70 1.34
CA ALA A 76 -11.53 -14.61 2.48
C ALA A 76 -11.47 -13.84 3.81
N PRO A 77 -12.38 -14.07 4.78
CA PRO A 77 -12.39 -13.34 6.05
C PRO A 77 -11.05 -13.40 6.81
N GLU A 78 -10.32 -14.51 6.73
CA GLU A 78 -9.01 -14.68 7.34
C GLU A 78 -7.96 -13.76 6.70
N ARG A 79 -8.03 -13.61 5.37
CA ARG A 79 -7.15 -12.71 4.61
C ARG A 79 -7.40 -11.25 4.98
N LEU A 80 -8.67 -10.84 5.07
CA LEU A 80 -9.04 -9.49 5.50
C LEU A 80 -8.65 -9.26 6.96
N GLY A 81 -8.92 -10.21 7.86
CA GLY A 81 -8.56 -10.12 9.28
C GLY A 81 -7.05 -10.08 9.52
N ARG A 82 -6.26 -10.77 8.68
CA ARG A 82 -4.80 -10.63 8.69
C ARG A 82 -4.37 -9.23 8.22
N PHE A 83 -4.92 -8.77 7.09
CA PHE A 83 -4.60 -7.45 6.54
C PHE A 83 -4.91 -6.31 7.53
N LEU A 84 -6.06 -6.38 8.22
CA LEU A 84 -6.43 -5.40 9.26
C LEU A 84 -5.44 -5.37 10.42
N ARG A 85 -5.01 -6.54 10.92
CA ARG A 85 -4.04 -6.62 12.03
C ARG A 85 -2.64 -6.13 11.65
N GLU A 86 -2.25 -6.30 10.38
CA GLU A 86 -0.95 -5.84 9.88
C GLU A 86 -0.92 -4.33 9.61
N ASN A 87 -2.07 -3.71 9.32
CA ASN A 87 -2.15 -2.34 8.84
C ASN A 87 -2.97 -1.39 9.71
N ALA A 88 -3.54 -1.85 10.82
CA ALA A 88 -4.29 -1.03 11.76
C ALA A 88 -4.17 -1.52 13.20
N LEU A 89 -4.41 -0.62 14.14
CA LEU A 89 -4.80 -1.01 15.49
C LEU A 89 -6.30 -1.32 15.47
N VAL A 90 -6.65 -2.56 15.81
CA VAL A 90 -8.03 -3.04 15.81
C VAL A 90 -8.47 -3.47 17.20
N GLU A 91 -9.72 -3.20 17.52
CA GLU A 91 -10.39 -3.66 18.74
C GLU A 91 -11.59 -4.53 18.38
N LYS A 92 -11.88 -5.53 19.20
CA LYS A 92 -13.11 -6.30 19.09
C LYS A 92 -14.11 -5.79 20.15
N LYS A 93 -15.13 -5.05 19.72
CA LYS A 93 -16.20 -4.54 20.59
C LYS A 93 -17.54 -5.18 20.21
N SER A 94 -18.21 -5.82 21.18
CA SER A 94 -19.51 -6.49 20.99
C SER A 94 -19.53 -7.45 19.79
N GLY A 95 -18.45 -8.23 19.61
CA GLY A 95 -18.32 -9.18 18.50
C GLY A 95 -17.95 -8.57 17.14
N ARG A 96 -17.84 -7.24 17.03
CA ARG A 96 -17.45 -6.54 15.80
C ARG A 96 -16.02 -6.01 15.89
N ILE A 97 -15.32 -6.02 14.75
CA ILE A 97 -13.99 -5.41 14.64
C ILE A 97 -14.18 -3.91 14.37
N ARG A 98 -13.50 -3.08 15.15
CA ARG A 98 -13.42 -1.64 14.98
C ARG A 98 -11.95 -1.26 14.77
N ILE A 99 -11.69 -0.41 13.78
CA ILE A 99 -10.37 0.18 13.58
C ILE A 99 -10.24 1.37 14.54
N ILE A 100 -9.24 1.34 15.42
CA ILE A 100 -8.91 2.44 16.33
C ILE A 100 -7.95 3.40 15.65
N GLN A 101 -6.94 2.86 14.94
CA GLN A 101 -5.89 3.65 14.32
C GLN A 101 -5.52 3.04 12.97
N ASP A 102 -5.55 3.87 11.93
CA ASP A 102 -4.99 3.50 10.63
C ASP A 102 -3.46 3.61 10.67
N ARG A 103 -2.77 2.53 10.26
CA ARG A 103 -1.31 2.45 10.19
C ARG A 103 -0.83 2.09 8.78
N ARG A 104 -1.72 2.17 7.78
CA ARG A 104 -1.37 1.96 6.38
C ARG A 104 -0.31 2.97 5.97
N GLN A 105 0.63 2.48 5.16
CA GLN A 105 1.65 3.31 4.54
C GLN A 105 1.42 3.32 3.03
N PHE A 106 1.45 4.52 2.46
CA PHE A 106 1.27 4.74 1.02
C PHE A 106 2.57 5.24 0.45
N ALA A 107 3.01 4.66 -0.67
CA ALA A 107 4.08 5.21 -1.46
C ALA A 107 3.47 6.04 -2.60
N MET A 108 3.91 7.28 -2.75
CA MET A 108 3.42 8.15 -3.81
C MET A 108 4.45 9.21 -4.19
N PRO A 109 4.39 9.74 -5.42
CA PRO A 109 5.23 10.85 -5.82
C PRO A 109 4.85 12.11 -5.05
N MET A 110 5.85 12.90 -4.67
CA MET A 110 5.71 14.22 -4.08
C MET A 110 6.75 15.14 -4.70
N PHE A 111 6.33 16.34 -5.09
CA PHE A 111 7.23 17.35 -5.66
C PHE A 111 7.76 18.24 -4.55
N SER A 112 9.09 18.30 -4.43
CA SER A 112 9.76 19.02 -3.35
C SER A 112 11.15 19.47 -3.77
N ASN A 113 11.40 20.77 -3.66
CA ASN A 113 12.66 21.44 -4.06
C ASN A 113 13.02 21.13 -5.52
N GLY A 114 12.07 21.35 -6.43
CA GLY A 114 12.24 21.16 -7.87
C GLY A 114 12.52 19.73 -8.31
N ARG A 115 12.09 18.72 -7.55
CA ARG A 115 12.26 17.29 -7.91
C ARG A 115 11.09 16.43 -7.50
N SER A 116 10.81 15.40 -8.30
CA SER A 116 9.88 14.32 -7.97
C SER A 116 10.52 13.30 -7.04
N ARG A 117 9.84 12.97 -5.93
CA ARG A 117 10.32 12.01 -4.92
C ARG A 117 9.23 11.02 -4.56
N ASN A 118 9.54 9.73 -4.63
CA ASN A 118 8.66 8.69 -4.08
C ASN A 118 8.81 8.63 -2.57
N VAL A 119 7.76 9.05 -1.85
CA VAL A 119 7.75 9.13 -0.38
C VAL A 119 6.76 8.12 0.20
N LYS A 120 7.12 7.54 1.34
CA LYS A 120 6.21 6.70 2.14
C LYS A 120 5.54 7.56 3.22
N VAL A 121 4.22 7.59 3.22
CA VAL A 121 3.42 8.51 4.06
C VAL A 121 2.25 7.78 4.73
N SER A 122 1.71 8.39 5.79
CA SER A 122 0.46 7.97 6.43
C SER A 122 -0.76 8.32 5.56
N SER A 123 -1.96 7.87 5.95
CA SER A 123 -3.20 8.20 5.24
C SER A 123 -3.45 9.71 5.16
N ASP A 124 -3.31 10.44 6.27
CA ASP A 124 -3.57 11.90 6.28
C ASP A 124 -2.62 12.65 5.35
N ALA A 125 -1.34 12.28 5.38
CA ALA A 125 -0.31 12.84 4.51
C ALA A 125 -0.52 12.45 3.05
N ARG A 126 -1.04 11.25 2.77
CA ARG A 126 -1.41 10.81 1.42
C ARG A 126 -2.48 11.74 0.84
N ASP A 127 -3.50 12.04 1.62
CA ASP A 127 -4.62 12.88 1.17
C ASP A 127 -4.16 14.32 0.88
N GLN A 128 -3.29 14.87 1.72
CA GLN A 128 -2.64 16.17 1.47
C GLN A 128 -1.83 16.18 0.18
N ILE A 129 -1.00 15.15 -0.06
CA ILE A 129 -0.21 15.05 -1.31
C ILE A 129 -1.15 14.89 -2.51
N SER A 130 -2.23 14.12 -2.37
CA SER A 130 -3.18 13.90 -3.47
C SER A 130 -3.87 15.20 -3.86
N GLN A 131 -4.33 15.99 -2.89
CA GLN A 131 -4.92 17.31 -3.12
C GLN A 131 -3.92 18.26 -3.79
N TYR A 132 -2.67 18.25 -3.32
CA TYR A 132 -1.59 19.03 -3.92
C TYR A 132 -1.36 18.66 -5.39
N LEU A 133 -1.26 17.37 -5.72
CA LEU A 133 -1.03 16.91 -7.10
C LEU A 133 -2.20 17.27 -8.04
N VAL A 134 -3.43 17.28 -7.52
CA VAL A 134 -4.60 17.78 -8.26
C VAL A 134 -4.48 19.28 -8.50
N SER A 135 -4.05 20.05 -7.50
CA SER A 135 -3.82 21.49 -7.66
C SER A 135 -2.69 21.82 -8.64
N VAL A 136 -1.58 21.07 -8.63
CA VAL A 136 -0.51 21.19 -9.63
C VAL A 136 -1.05 20.89 -11.02
N THR A 137 -1.84 19.82 -11.18
CA THR A 137 -2.48 19.49 -12.46
C THR A 137 -3.38 20.64 -12.95
N ARG A 138 -4.18 21.24 -12.06
CA ARG A 138 -5.03 22.39 -12.41
C ARG A 138 -4.18 23.58 -12.84
N PHE A 139 -3.15 23.92 -12.07
CA PHE A 139 -2.20 24.98 -12.40
C PHE A 139 -1.55 24.75 -13.78
N LEU A 140 -1.02 23.56 -14.06
CA LEU A 140 -0.37 23.29 -15.36
C LEU A 140 -1.33 23.42 -16.54
N ASN A 141 -2.62 23.12 -16.33
CA ASN A 141 -3.65 23.23 -17.36
C ASN A 141 -4.22 24.65 -17.53
N SER A 142 -4.28 25.46 -16.46
CA SER A 142 -4.89 26.81 -16.49
C SER A 142 -3.89 27.96 -16.46
N ASN A 143 -2.63 27.67 -16.12
CA ASN A 143 -1.59 28.64 -15.76
C ASN A 143 -2.00 29.57 -14.59
N ASP A 144 -3.00 29.20 -13.78
CA ASP A 144 -3.44 29.97 -12.62
C ASP A 144 -2.69 29.56 -11.35
N VAL A 145 -1.80 30.45 -10.90
CA VAL A 145 -0.96 30.27 -9.69
C VAL A 145 -1.81 30.18 -8.42
N SER A 146 -3.05 30.69 -8.42
CA SER A 146 -3.95 30.63 -7.26
C SER A 146 -4.18 29.21 -6.75
N HIS A 147 -4.08 28.20 -7.62
CA HIS A 147 -4.21 26.79 -7.26
C HIS A 147 -3.07 26.28 -6.35
N LEU A 148 -1.91 26.92 -6.38
CA LEU A 148 -0.72 26.54 -5.60
C LEU A 148 -0.63 27.25 -4.24
N GLU A 149 -1.28 28.42 -4.09
CA GLU A 149 -1.26 29.23 -2.87
C GLU A 149 -1.56 28.43 -1.58
N PRO A 150 -2.58 27.54 -1.54
CA PRO A 150 -2.90 26.80 -0.32
C PRO A 150 -1.76 25.90 0.18
N PHE A 151 -0.79 25.57 -0.68
CA PHE A 151 0.30 24.66 -0.36
C PHE A 151 1.62 25.36 -0.05
N LYS A 152 1.67 26.70 -0.15
CA LYS A 152 2.90 27.46 0.12
C LYS A 152 3.35 27.29 1.57
N GLY A 153 4.60 26.89 1.75
CA GLY A 153 5.20 26.64 3.06
C GLY A 153 4.67 25.41 3.79
N LEU A 154 3.69 24.70 3.22
CA LEU A 154 3.20 23.45 3.78
C LEU A 154 4.23 22.33 3.58
N LYS A 155 4.28 21.44 4.57
CA LYS A 155 5.20 20.30 4.57
C LYS A 155 4.48 19.04 5.00
N VAL A 156 4.91 17.92 4.44
CA VAL A 156 4.44 16.59 4.80
C VAL A 156 5.58 15.81 5.44
N ARG A 157 5.24 15.08 6.51
CA ARG A 157 6.18 14.19 7.19
C ARG A 157 5.99 12.77 6.67
N SER A 158 7.08 12.18 6.21
CA SER A 158 7.14 10.76 5.83
C SER A 158 7.14 9.84 7.06
N THR A 159 6.84 8.57 6.84
CA THR A 159 6.85 7.53 7.88
C THR A 159 8.26 7.27 8.45
N SER A 160 9.32 7.64 7.72
CA SER A 160 10.70 7.62 8.24
C SER A 160 11.04 8.84 9.12
N GLY A 161 10.11 9.78 9.27
CA GLY A 161 10.27 10.98 10.07
C GLY A 161 10.83 12.19 9.33
N ARG A 162 11.27 12.03 8.07
CA ARG A 162 11.77 13.13 7.22
C ARG A 162 10.61 13.99 6.71
N SER A 163 10.80 15.30 6.72
CA SER A 163 9.84 16.27 6.20
C SER A 163 10.19 16.72 4.79
N TYR A 164 9.18 16.95 3.97
CA TYR A 164 9.27 17.45 2.60
C TYR A 164 8.33 18.64 2.45
N ILE A 165 8.81 19.72 1.85
CA ILE A 165 8.01 20.93 1.58
C ILE A 165 7.40 20.78 0.19
N PHE A 166 6.13 21.15 0.01
CA PHE A 166 5.51 21.14 -1.31
C PHE A 166 6.18 22.15 -2.24
N GLU A 167 6.45 21.73 -3.48
CA GLU A 167 6.93 22.66 -4.50
C GLU A 167 5.78 23.55 -4.99
N THR A 168 5.95 24.86 -4.91
CA THR A 168 4.92 25.84 -5.30
C THR A 168 5.46 26.90 -6.24
N ASP A 169 6.72 26.80 -6.65
CA ASP A 169 7.30 27.66 -7.67
C ASP A 169 6.76 27.24 -9.06
N PRO A 170 5.99 28.11 -9.74
CA PRO A 170 5.44 27.83 -11.06
C PRO A 170 6.49 27.39 -12.07
N ASN A 171 7.65 28.05 -12.10
CA ASN A 171 8.69 27.79 -13.08
C ASN A 171 9.30 26.41 -12.87
N ARG A 172 9.57 26.03 -11.62
CA ARG A 172 10.08 24.68 -11.31
C ARG A 172 9.10 23.58 -11.67
N LEU A 173 7.81 23.82 -11.45
CA LEU A 173 6.79 22.83 -11.80
C LEU A 173 6.70 22.63 -13.33
N TYR A 174 6.85 23.70 -14.11
CA TYR A 174 6.96 23.60 -15.56
C TYR A 174 8.25 22.87 -15.99
N GLU A 175 9.40 23.25 -15.45
CA GLU A 175 10.68 22.58 -15.74
C GLU A 175 10.61 21.07 -15.46
N MET A 176 10.05 20.68 -14.32
CA MET A 176 9.88 19.27 -13.95
C MET A 176 8.92 18.53 -14.88
N TYR A 177 7.85 19.20 -15.35
CA TYR A 177 6.90 18.65 -16.29
C TYR A 177 7.53 18.44 -17.67
N GLU A 178 8.24 19.44 -18.19
CA GLU A 178 8.96 19.38 -19.47
C GLU A 178 10.10 18.37 -19.46
N ALA A 179 10.80 18.23 -18.32
CA ALA A 179 11.83 17.21 -18.12
C ALA A 179 11.26 15.78 -18.03
N GLY A 180 9.93 15.61 -17.99
CA GLY A 180 9.27 14.32 -17.87
C GLY A 180 9.46 13.66 -16.50
N GLU A 181 9.75 14.43 -15.43
CA GLU A 181 9.86 13.89 -14.07
C GLU A 181 8.52 13.36 -13.52
N PHE A 182 7.41 13.81 -14.12
CA PHE A 182 6.08 13.30 -13.84
C PHE A 182 5.17 13.47 -15.06
N ASP A 183 4.11 12.67 -15.09
CA ASP A 183 3.08 12.73 -16.14
C ASP A 183 1.72 13.05 -15.50
N ILE A 184 1.10 14.13 -15.97
CA ILE A 184 -0.23 14.60 -15.53
C ILE A 184 -1.29 13.51 -15.72
N ALA A 185 -1.19 12.70 -16.78
CA ALA A 185 -2.11 11.60 -17.04
C ALA A 185 -1.99 10.47 -15.99
N ILE A 186 -0.80 10.29 -15.41
CA ILE A 186 -0.57 9.32 -14.33
C ILE A 186 -1.05 9.87 -13.00
N LEU A 187 -0.89 11.17 -12.75
CA LEU A 187 -1.41 11.85 -11.55
C LEU A 187 -2.94 11.86 -11.51
N TYR A 188 -3.59 11.87 -12.67
CA TYR A 188 -5.05 11.91 -12.82
C TYR A 188 -5.71 10.54 -13.01
N LYS A 189 -5.06 9.41 -12.66
CA LYS A 189 -5.85 8.18 -12.51
C LYS A 189 -6.82 8.42 -11.35
N PRO A 190 -8.15 8.49 -11.60
CA PRO A 190 -9.10 8.67 -10.51
C PRO A 190 -8.85 7.53 -9.54
N LEU A 191 -8.39 7.85 -8.33
CA LEU A 191 -8.43 6.95 -7.19
C LEU A 191 -9.88 6.46 -7.16
N GLY A 192 -10.11 5.21 -7.57
CA GLY A 192 -11.41 4.68 -8.00
C GLY A 192 -12.42 4.64 -6.85
N TYR A 193 -12.95 5.80 -6.52
CA TYR A 193 -14.10 6.02 -5.67
C TYR A 193 -15.30 6.26 -6.58
N ALA A 194 -15.86 5.15 -7.08
CA ALA A 194 -17.24 5.03 -7.52
C ALA A 194 -17.87 3.87 -6.75
#